data_AF-A0A0G1FBN4-F1
#
_entry.id   AF-A0A0G1FBN4-F1
#
_cell.length_a   1.000
_cell.length_b   1.000
_cell.length_c   1.000
_cell.angle_alpha   90.00
_cell.angle_beta   90.00
_cell.angle_gamma   90.00
#
_symmetry.space_group_name_H-M   'P 1'
#
loop_
_entity.id
_entity.type
_entity.pdbx_description
1 polymer ?
#
loop_
_entity_poly.entity_id
_entity_poly.type
_entity_poly.pdbx_seq_one_letter_code
_entity_poly.pdbx_strand_id
1 'polypeptide(L)' 'MYGLGPRELVILAFVLVLLFGAKKIPELMRGISDAIRHIKNGFSDEKKETTDTNS' A
#
# COMPACT_ATOMS: atom_id res chain seq x y z
N MET A 1 14.36 22.16 14.28
CA MET A 1 13.19 21.82 13.44
C MET A 1 13.14 20.32 13.32
N TYR A 2 12.10 19.67 13.84
CA TYR A 2 11.87 18.24 13.71
C TYR A 2 11.36 17.96 12.29
N GLY A 3 12.27 17.95 11.32
CA GLY A 3 11.94 17.46 9.99
C GLY A 3 11.59 15.98 10.10
N LEU A 4 10.65 15.51 9.28
CA LEU A 4 10.44 14.07 9.07
C LEU A 4 11.68 13.51 8.37
N GLY A 5 12.74 13.34 9.16
CA GLY A 5 14.01 12.84 8.72
C GLY A 5 14.02 11.32 8.71
N PRO A 6 15.00 10.71 8.02
CA PRO A 6 15.19 9.27 8.05
C PRO A 6 15.31 8.72 9.47
N ARG A 7 15.88 9.51 10.39
CA ARG A 7 16.06 9.13 11.80
C ARG A 7 14.72 8.97 12.53
N GLU A 8 13.83 9.94 12.45
CA GLU A 8 12.50 9.89 13.07
C GLU A 8 11.66 8.73 12.50
N LEU A 9 11.74 8.49 11.19
CA LEU A 9 11.02 7.40 10.52
C LEU A 9 11.48 6.02 11.01
N VAL A 10 12.79 5.84 11.21
CA VAL A 10 13.36 4.61 11.77
C VAL A 10 12.90 4.38 13.21
N ILE A 11 12.88 5.42 14.04
CA ILE A 11 12.41 5.32 15.43
C ILE A 11 10.92 4.95 15.47
N LEU A 12 10.09 5.59 14.64
CA LEU A 12 8.66 5.27 14.54
C LEU A 12 8.43 3.84 14.06
N ALA A 13 9.16 3.41 13.02
CA ALA A 13 9.11 2.03 12.54
C ALA A 13 9.52 1.04 13.63
N PHE A 14 10.55 1.36 14.43
CA PHE A 14 10.99 0.53 15.54
C PHE A 14 9.91 0.38 16.61
N VAL A 15 9.24 1.48 16.98
CA VAL A 15 8.10 1.44 17.93
C VAL A 15 6.96 0.58 17.39
N LEU A 16 6.57 0.75 16.13
CA LEU A 16 5.53 -0.07 15.49
C LEU A 16 5.92 -1.56 15.44
N VAL A 17 7.19 -1.86 15.19
CA VAL A 17 7.73 -3.22 15.21
C VAL A 17 7.72 -3.82 16.62
N LEU A 18 7.94 -3.05 17.67
CA LEU A 18 7.82 -3.54 19.05
C LEU A 18 6.36 -3.81 19.44
N LEU A 19 5.42 -2.96 19.00
CA LEU A 19 3.99 -3.11 19.30
C LEU A 19 3.34 -4.27 18.55
N PHE A 20 3.61 -4.37 17.25
CA PHE A 20 2.95 -5.34 16.37
C PHE A 20 3.84 -6.54 16.03
N GLY A 21 5.16 -6.42 16.13
CA GLY A 21 6.12 -7.43 15.70
C GLY A 21 6.58 -7.24 14.26
N ALA A 22 7.87 -7.50 14.01
CA ALA A 22 8.50 -7.31 12.69
C ALA A 22 7.85 -8.13 11.55
N LYS A 23 7.17 -9.24 11.88
CA LYS A 23 6.47 -10.09 10.93
C LYS A 23 5.04 -9.64 10.62
N LYS A 24 4.37 -8.95 11.55
CA LYS A 24 2.95 -8.56 11.39
C LYS A 24 2.76 -7.43 10.38
N ILE A 25 3.65 -6.45 10.34
CA ILE A 25 3.55 -5.34 9.38
C ILE A 25 3.65 -5.84 7.92
N PRO A 26 4.66 -6.65 7.53
CA PRO A 26 4.72 -7.23 6.19
C PRO A 26 3.55 -8.18 5.88
N GLU A 27 3.09 -8.96 6.86
CA GLU A 27 1.96 -9.88 6.73
C GLU A 27 0.65 -9.12 6.41
N LEU A 28 0.39 -8.01 7.11
CA LEU A 28 -0.74 -7.12 6.85
C LEU A 28 -0.59 -6.37 5.51
N MET A 29 0.61 -5.88 5.18
CA MET A 29 0.87 -5.19 3.91
C MET A 29 0.67 -6.08 2.69
N ARG A 30 0.99 -7.38 2.77
CA ARG A 30 0.76 -8.33 1.67
C ARG A 30 -0.74 -8.47 1.38
N GLY A 31 -1.55 -8.70 2.41
CA GLY A 31 -3.01 -8.80 2.26
C GLY A 31 -3.64 -7.51 1.71
N ILE A 32 -3.21 -6.35 2.20
CA ILE A 32 -3.66 -5.04 1.70
C ILE A 32 -3.22 -4.82 0.25
N SER A 33 -1.97 -5.18 -0.09
CA SER A 33 -1.44 -5.00 -1.45
C SER A 33 -2.14 -5.87 -2.48
N ASP A 34 -2.45 -7.12 -2.13
CA ASP A 34 -3.21 -8.02 -2.98
C ASP A 34 -4.65 -7.51 -3.17
N ALA A 35 -5.29 -6.99 -2.11
CA ALA A 35 -6.59 -6.35 -2.20
C ALA A 35 -6.57 -5.11 -3.12
N ILE A 36 -5.62 -4.19 -2.94
CA ILE A 36 -5.46 -3.01 -3.80
C ILE A 36 -5.22 -3.41 -5.26
N ARG A 37 -4.45 -4.48 -5.50
CA ARG A 37 -4.17 -4.98 -6.85
C ARG A 37 -5.45 -5.51 -7.53
N HIS A 38 -6.27 -6.29 -6.82
CA HIS A 38 -7.56 -6.76 -7.35
C HIS A 38 -8.52 -5.60 -7.61
N ILE A 39 -8.58 -4.62 -6.71
CA ILE A 39 -9.41 -3.42 -6.86
C ILE A 39 -8.99 -2.63 -8.12
N LYS A 40 -7.69 -2.36 -8.27
CA LYS A 40 -7.15 -1.64 -9.44
C LYS A 40 -7.43 -2.39 -10.75
N ASN A 41 -7.30 -3.71 -10.76
CA ASN A 41 -7.54 -4.50 -11.97
C ASN A 41 -9.03 -4.50 -12.36
N GLY A 42 -9.95 -4.68 -11.40
CA GLY A 42 -11.39 -4.61 -11.66
C GLY A 42 -11.83 -3.26 -12.22
N PHE A 43 -11.31 -2.15 -11.66
CA PHE A 43 -11.59 -0.81 -12.20
C PHE A 43 -10.89 -0.52 -13.54
N SER A 44 -9.80 -1.21 -13.87
CA SER A 44 -9.10 -1.01 -15.14
C SER A 44 -9.77 -1.76 -16.30
N ASP A 45 -10.38 -2.91 -16.04
CA ASP A 45 -11.18 -3.63 -17.04
C ASP A 45 -12.46 -2.83 -17.39
N GLU A 46 -13.09 -2.21 -16.39
CA GLU A 46 -14.27 -1.34 -16.61
C GLU A 46 -13.91 -0.05 -17.40
N LYS A 47 -12.69 0.48 -17.26
CA LYS A 47 -12.21 1.60 -18.08
C LYS A 47 -11.90 1.20 -19.53
N LYS A 48 -11.46 -0.04 -19.78
CA LYS A 48 -11.08 -0.46 -21.14
C LYS A 48 -12.27 -0.68 -22.07
N GLU A 49 -13.47 -0.99 -21.54
CA GLU A 49 -14.68 -1.11 -22.38
C GLU A 49 -15.23 0.24 -22.89
N THR A 50 -14.69 1.38 -22.48
CA THR A 50 -15.18 2.71 -22.92
C THR A 50 -14.33 3.40 -24.00
N THR A 51 -13.28 2.77 -24.53
CA THR A 51 -12.38 3.40 -25.53
C THR A 51 -12.37 2.72 -26.91
N ASP A 52 -13.13 1.64 -27.12
CA ASP A 52 -13.24 0.95 -28.42
C ASP A 52 -14.69 0.96 -28.94
N THR A 53 -15.30 2.13 -29.06
CA THR A 53 -16.44 2.36 -29.95
C THR A 53 -16.45 3.84 -30.33
N ASN A 54 -16.25 4.12 -31.62
CA ASN A 54 -16.35 5.41 -32.30
C ASN A 54 -15.03 6.17 -32.54
N SER A 55 -14.25 5.70 -33.51
CA SER A 55 -13.74 6.49 -34.67
C SER A 55 -13.11 5.57 -35.70
#